data_AF-A0A367RPP8-F1
#
_entry.id   AF-A0A367RPP8-F1
#
_cell.length_a   1.000
_cell.length_b   1.000
_cell.length_c   1.000
_cell.angle_alpha   90.00
_cell.angle_beta   90.00
_cell.angle_gamma   90.00
#
_symmetry.space_group_name_H-M   'P 1'
#
loop_
_entity.id
_entity.type
_entity.pdbx_description
1 polymer ?
#
loop_
_entity_poly.entity_id
_entity_poly.type
_entity_poly.pdbx_seq_one_letter_code
_entity_poly.pdbx_strand_id
1 'polypeptide(L)'
;MISNCETQERTFEDRDQLAAEFTYFSDCILQDKDLEPSDTEGLIDVSIIQALYQSIETGQLVQIQTRDACGGKLRHQRSTSAQTIERPSNDEKPDLIHATAPSGQS
;
A
#
# COMPACT_ATOMS: atom_id res chain seq x y z
N MET A 1 -16.15 16.09 -29.29
CA MET A 1 -15.02 16.87 -28.75
C MET A 1 -14.02 15.84 -28.23
N ILE A 2 -12.99 15.55 -29.01
CA ILE A 2 -11.98 14.54 -28.68
C ILE A 2 -10.89 15.29 -27.90
N SER A 3 -10.78 15.02 -26.60
CA SER A 3 -9.70 15.61 -25.79
C SER A 3 -8.37 15.01 -26.20
N ASN A 4 -7.39 15.86 -26.49
CA ASN A 4 -6.01 15.47 -26.75
C ASN A 4 -5.46 14.70 -25.53
N CYS A 5 -5.13 13.42 -25.70
CA CYS A 5 -4.50 12.61 -24.65
C CYS A 5 -2.98 12.85 -24.73
N GLU A 6 -2.50 13.87 -24.02
CA GLU A 6 -1.06 14.16 -23.95
C GLU A 6 -0.42 13.32 -22.84
N THR A 7 0.65 12.59 -23.18
CA THR A 7 1.43 11.79 -22.23
C THR A 7 2.16 12.70 -21.24
N GLN A 8 2.01 12.44 -19.94
CA GLN A 8 2.81 13.07 -18.89
C GLN A 8 3.79 12.05 -18.33
N GLU A 9 5.07 12.40 -18.32
CA GLU A 9 6.11 11.64 -17.64
C GLU A 9 6.46 12.30 -16.31
N ARG A 10 6.69 11.47 -15.28
CA ARG A 10 7.17 11.90 -13.96
C ARG A 10 8.21 10.90 -13.47
N THR A 11 9.27 11.43 -12.88
CA THR A 11 10.31 10.64 -12.22
C THR A 11 10.09 10.70 -10.72
N PHE A 12 10.28 9.57 -10.05
CA PHE A 12 10.21 9.45 -8.60
C PHE A 12 11.51 8.84 -8.09
N GLU A 13 11.92 9.24 -6.89
CA GLU A 13 13.07 8.65 -6.21
C GLU A 13 12.79 7.17 -5.90
N ASP A 14 13.84 6.36 -5.95
CA ASP A 14 13.74 4.95 -5.56
C ASP A 14 13.50 4.85 -4.05
N ARG A 15 12.53 4.03 -3.65
CA ARG A 15 12.08 3.88 -2.26
C ARG A 15 11.87 2.41 -1.96
N ASP A 16 12.49 1.93 -0.89
CA ASP A 16 12.23 0.58 -0.37
C ASP A 16 10.92 0.57 0.43
N GLN A 17 9.83 0.31 -0.29
CA GLN A 17 8.48 0.32 0.28
C GLN A 17 8.27 -0.82 1.29
N LEU A 18 8.92 -1.97 1.11
CA LEU A 18 8.77 -3.13 2.00
C LEU A 18 9.52 -2.90 3.31
N ALA A 19 10.76 -2.41 3.26
CA ALA A 19 11.51 -2.10 4.47
C ALA A 19 10.83 -1.01 5.31
N ALA A 20 10.24 -0.01 4.65
CA ALA A 20 9.41 1.00 5.31
C ALA A 20 8.20 0.36 5.99
N GLU A 21 7.41 -0.45 5.26
CA GLU A 21 6.22 -1.11 5.80
C GLU A 21 6.54 -2.02 7.01
N PHE A 22 7.60 -2.83 6.93
CA PHE A 22 8.00 -3.69 8.04
C PHE A 22 8.45 -2.91 9.27
N THR A 23 9.16 -1.80 9.07
CA THR A 23 9.59 -0.93 10.17
C THR A 23 8.38 -0.28 10.84
N TYR A 24 7.47 0.31 10.04
CA TYR A 24 6.25 0.92 10.52
C TYR A 24 5.37 -0.06 11.31
N PHE A 25 5.15 -1.25 10.75
CA PHE A 25 4.39 -2.31 11.40
C PHE A 25 5.00 -2.72 12.74
N SER A 26 6.32 -2.89 12.78
CA SER A 26 7.04 -3.24 14.02
C SER A 26 6.92 -2.14 15.08
N ASP A 27 7.05 -0.87 14.68
CA ASP A 27 6.91 0.28 15.58
C ASP A 27 5.48 0.38 16.16
N CYS A 28 4.45 0.12 15.36
CA CYS A 28 3.07 0.09 15.84
C CYS A 28 2.86 -0.99 16.92
N ILE A 29 3.43 -2.18 16.75
CA ILE A 29 3.39 -3.24 17.78
C ILE A 29 4.10 -2.79 19.05
N LEU A 30 5.31 -2.23 18.93
CA LEU A 30 6.11 -1.82 20.09
C LEU A 30 5.47 -0.66 20.86
N GLN A 31 4.72 0.19 20.18
CA GLN A 31 4.13 1.41 20.75
C GLN A 31 2.63 1.26 21.08
N ASP A 32 2.06 0.05 20.90
CA ASP A 32 0.64 -0.24 21.07
C ASP A 32 -0.25 0.76 20.30
N LYS A 33 0.10 0.99 19.02
CA LYS A 33 -0.60 1.90 18.11
C LYS A 33 -1.37 1.12 17.06
N ASP A 34 -2.56 1.62 16.74
CA ASP A 34 -3.34 1.12 15.60
C ASP A 34 -2.57 1.33 14.29
N LEU A 35 -2.67 0.35 13.39
CA LEU A 35 -2.08 0.41 12.07
C LEU A 35 -2.90 1.32 11.15
N GLU A 36 -2.17 2.06 10.32
CA GLU A 36 -2.70 2.72 9.14
C GLU A 36 -1.98 2.18 7.90
N PRO A 37 -2.66 1.79 6.81
CA PRO A 37 -4.10 1.78 6.65
C PRO A 37 -4.79 0.75 7.55
N SER A 38 -6.06 0.95 7.84
CA SER A 38 -6.81 0.07 8.73
C SER A 38 -7.20 -1.25 8.07
N ASP A 39 -7.60 -2.21 8.89
CA ASP A 39 -8.16 -3.50 8.46
C ASP A 39 -9.34 -3.34 7.47
N THR A 40 -10.09 -2.24 7.58
CA THR A 40 -11.21 -1.94 6.69
C THR A 40 -10.79 -1.59 5.26
N GLU A 41 -9.59 -1.05 5.04
CA GLU A 41 -9.14 -0.61 3.71
C GLU A 41 -8.96 -1.82 2.78
N GLY A 42 -8.29 -2.87 3.25
CA GLY A 42 -8.13 -4.11 2.48
C GLY A 42 -9.46 -4.82 2.17
N LEU A 43 -10.45 -4.73 3.08
CA LEU A 43 -11.79 -5.26 2.82
C LEU A 43 -12.53 -4.48 1.75
N ILE A 44 -12.34 -3.15 1.69
CA ILE A 44 -12.93 -2.29 0.67
C ILE A 44 -12.33 -2.64 -0.70
N ASP A 45 -11.02 -2.83 -0.79
CA ASP A 45 -10.36 -3.20 -2.04
C ASP A 45 -10.88 -4.52 -2.60
N VAL A 46 -10.99 -5.56 -1.74
CA VAL A 46 -11.57 -6.85 -2.14
C VAL A 46 -13.01 -6.70 -2.59
N SER A 47 -13.81 -5.88 -1.89
CA SER A 47 -15.21 -5.61 -2.24
C SER A 47 -15.34 -4.93 -3.61
N ILE A 48 -14.44 -3.98 -3.92
CA ILE A 48 -14.39 -3.32 -5.23
C ILE A 48 -14.07 -4.34 -6.33
N ILE A 49 -13.04 -5.18 -6.10
CA ILE A 49 -12.64 -6.22 -7.07
C ILE A 49 -13.80 -7.16 -7.35
N GLN A 50 -14.51 -7.62 -6.32
CA GLN A 50 -15.68 -8.50 -6.48
C GLN A 50 -16.81 -7.82 -7.26
N ALA A 51 -17.10 -6.56 -6.97
CA ALA A 51 -18.13 -5.80 -7.69
C ALA A 51 -17.78 -5.59 -9.17
N LEU A 52 -16.49 -5.42 -9.49
CA LEU A 52 -16.03 -5.37 -10.89
C LEU A 52 -16.29 -6.69 -11.61
N TYR A 53 -15.96 -7.83 -10.99
CA TYR A 53 -16.27 -9.14 -11.57
C TYR A 53 -17.78 -9.32 -11.82
N GLN A 54 -18.61 -8.98 -10.83
CA GLN A 54 -20.07 -9.07 -10.96
C GLN A 54 -20.62 -8.12 -12.04
N SER A 55 -20.06 -6.92 -12.16
CA SER A 55 -20.43 -5.94 -13.19
C SER A 55 -20.10 -6.45 -14.60
N ILE A 56 -18.92 -7.06 -14.79
CA ILE A 56 -18.51 -7.66 -16.06
C ILE A 56 -19.44 -8.82 -16.44
N GLU A 57 -19.78 -9.67 -15.47
CA GLU A 57 -20.64 -10.83 -15.71
C GLU A 57 -22.08 -10.44 -16.05
N THR A 58 -22.63 -9.44 -15.36
CA THR A 58 -24.03 -9.03 -15.52
C THR A 58 -24.25 -7.94 -16.56
N GLY A 59 -23.21 -7.20 -16.93
CA GLY A 59 -23.29 -5.98 -17.73
C GLY A 59 -24.04 -4.84 -17.03
N GLN A 60 -24.22 -4.91 -15.71
CA GLN A 60 -24.99 -3.95 -14.91
C GLN A 60 -24.08 -3.20 -13.92
N LEU A 61 -24.53 -2.02 -13.52
CA LEU A 61 -23.88 -1.28 -12.44
C LEU A 61 -24.08 -2.02 -11.11
N VAL A 62 -22.98 -2.35 -10.44
CA VAL A 62 -22.99 -3.00 -9.12
C VAL A 62 -22.67 -1.94 -8.05
N GLN A 63 -23.61 -1.72 -7.14
CA GLN A 63 -23.42 -0.77 -6.05
C GLN A 63 -22.57 -1.42 -4.94
N ILE A 64 -21.42 -0.81 -4.65
CA ILE A 64 -20.57 -1.19 -3.52
C ILE A 64 -21.07 -0.44 -2.29
N GLN A 65 -21.37 -1.16 -1.21
CA GLN A 65 -21.60 -0.52 0.08
C GLN A 65 -20.25 -0.09 0.64
N THR A 66 -19.87 1.16 0.46
CA THR A 66 -18.84 1.75 1.30
C THR A 66 -19.40 1.76 2.73
N ARG A 67 -18.64 1.24 3.71
CA ARG A 67 -19.08 1.11 5.12
C ARG A 67 -19.15 2.48 5.83
N ASP A 68 -19.85 3.43 5.24
CA ASP A 68 -19.91 4.84 5.63
C ASP A 68 -21.35 5.39 5.66
N ALA A 69 -22.37 4.56 5.49
CA ALA A 69 -23.78 4.98 5.58
C ALA A 69 -24.26 5.32 7.01
N CYS A 70 -23.42 5.11 8.03
CA CYS A 70 -23.64 5.62 9.38
C CYS A 70 -22.50 6.59 9.70
N GLY A 71 -22.79 7.90 9.68
CA GLY A 71 -21.80 8.96 9.75
C GLY A 71 -20.80 8.79 10.90
N GLY A 72 -19.52 8.75 10.55
CA GLY A 72 -18.44 8.74 11.53
C GLY A 72 -17.15 8.12 11.01
N LYS A 73 -16.30 8.94 10.39
CA LYS A 73 -14.84 8.74 10.30
C LYS A 73 -14.27 7.58 9.45
N LEU A 74 -14.65 7.38 8.18
CA LEU A 74 -13.72 6.70 7.23
C LEU A 74 -12.60 7.61 6.68
N ARG A 75 -12.60 8.90 7.03
CA ARG A 75 -11.52 9.83 6.63
C ARG A 75 -10.22 9.71 7.43
N HIS A 76 -10.15 8.89 8.47
CA HIS A 76 -9.08 9.01 9.46
C HIS A 76 -7.83 8.15 9.24
N GLN A 77 -7.76 7.22 8.27
CA GLN A 77 -6.61 6.30 8.20
C GLN A 77 -6.12 5.96 6.79
N ARG A 78 -6.32 6.85 5.81
CA ARG A 78 -5.58 6.69 4.54
C ARG A 78 -4.13 7.08 4.77
N SER A 79 -3.20 6.25 4.29
CA SER A 79 -1.78 6.56 4.28
C SER A 79 -1.53 7.95 3.72
N THR A 80 -0.89 8.80 4.51
CA THR A 80 -0.40 10.10 4.05
C THR A 80 1.13 10.06 3.95
N SER A 81 1.74 11.11 3.38
CA SER A 81 3.20 11.23 3.34
C SER A 81 3.87 11.17 4.71
N ALA A 82 3.12 11.28 5.81
CA ALA A 82 3.61 11.10 7.17
C ALA A 82 4.11 9.68 7.48
N GLN A 83 3.72 8.67 6.69
CA GLN A 83 4.23 7.30 6.82
C GLN A 83 5.57 7.09 6.10
N THR A 84 6.15 8.12 5.48
CA THR A 84 7.47 8.00 4.85
C THR A 84 8.53 7.70 5.89
N ILE A 85 9.16 6.53 5.79
CA ILE A 85 10.30 6.16 6.62
C ILE A 85 11.57 6.34 5.81
N GLU A 86 12.42 7.26 6.25
CA GLU A 86 13.76 7.44 5.68
C GLU A 86 14.76 6.67 6.54
N ARG A 87 15.48 5.74 5.91
CA ARG A 87 16.58 5.02 6.53
C ARG A 87 17.88 5.39 5.83
N PRO A 88 18.97 5.64 6.57
CA PRO A 88 20.28 5.77 5.96
C PRO A 88 20.65 4.43 5.29
N SER A 89 21.40 4.49 4.19
CA SER A 89 21.96 3.30 3.55
C SER A 89 22.74 2.49 4.58
N ASN A 90 22.48 1.19 4.64
CA ASN A 90 23.24 0.31 5.52
C ASN A 90 24.59 0.03 4.86
N ASP A 91 25.63 0.76 5.26
CA ASP A 91 26.98 0.62 4.71
C ASP A 91 27.63 -0.73 5.09
N GLU A 92 27.13 -1.37 6.15
CA GLU A 92 27.64 -2.64 6.66
C GLU A 92 26.90 -3.81 6.01
N LYS A 93 27.61 -4.58 5.16
CA LYS A 93 27.08 -5.82 4.63
C LYS A 93 26.94 -6.84 5.76
N PRO A 94 25.76 -7.45 5.95
CA PRO A 94 25.57 -8.44 6.99
C PRO A 94 26.44 -9.67 6.71
N ASP A 95 26.97 -10.27 7.78
CA ASP A 95 27.65 -11.56 7.69
C ASP A 95 26.67 -12.63 7.20
N LEU A 96 27.03 -13.30 6.12
CA LEU A 96 26.22 -14.35 5.53
C LEU A 96 26.41 -15.66 6.33
N ILE A 97 25.44 -16.01 7.16
CA ILE A 97 25.40 -17.32 7.83
C ILE A 97 24.67 -18.34 6.97
N HIS A 98 25.44 -19.25 6.34
CA HIS A 98 24.91 -20.32 5.46
C HIS A 98 24.06 -19.82 4.28
N ALA A 99 24.23 -18.55 3.86
CA ALA A 99 23.55 -17.97 2.72
C ALA A 99 24.55 -17.54 1.64
N THR A 100 24.16 -17.62 0.38
CA THR A 100 24.93 -17.05 -0.75
C THR A 100 24.47 -15.62 -1.02
N ALA A 101 25.39 -14.76 -1.42
CA ALA A 101 25.05 -13.39 -1.77
C ALA A 101 24.02 -13.37 -2.92
N PRO A 102 23.02 -12.47 -2.89
CA PRO A 102 21.99 -12.37 -3.93
C PRO A 102 22.57 -12.00 -5.31
N SER A 103 23.82 -11.53 -5.37
CA SER A 103 24.58 -11.27 -6.60
C SER A 103 25.13 -12.53 -7.30
N GLY A 104 24.86 -13.73 -6.78
CA GLY A 104 25.17 -14.99 -7.45
C GLY A 104 26.67 -15.34 -7.55
N GLN A 105 27.52 -14.70 -6.77
CA GLN A 105 28.92 -15.09 -6.67
C GLN A 105 29.05 -16.22 -5.64
N SER A 106 29.38 -17.41 -6.14
CA SER A 106 29.67 -18.62 -5.35
C SER A 106 31.07 -18.60 -4.76
#